data_AF-A0A5B9FSV2-F1
#
_entry.id   AF-A0A5B9FSV2-F1
#
_cell.length_a   1.000
_cell.length_b   1.000
_cell.length_c   1.000
_cell.angle_alpha   90.00
_cell.angle_beta   90.00
_cell.angle_gamma   90.00
#
_symmetry.space_group_name_H-M   'P 1'
#
loop_
_entity.id
_entity.type
_entity.pdbx_description
1 polymer ?
#
loop_
_entity_poly.entity_id
_entity_poly.type
_entity_poly.pdbx_seq_one_letter_code
_entity_poly.pdbx_strand_id
1 'polypeptide(L)'
;MKTSWNDTILTEQYLSGSLSDEDRVLFEARLILEPQLADNLKWQQKTTVAAKQYGRQKLREEIEQVSHHIFTAGRYASFRKKVLSFFG
;
A
#
# COMPACT_ATOMS: atom_id res chain seq x y z
N MET A 1 -14.01 -5.07 17.48
CA MET A 1 -12.84 -4.75 18.33
C MET A 1 -12.91 -3.26 18.66
N LYS A 2 -12.95 -2.88 19.94
CA LYS A 2 -12.66 -1.49 20.33
C LYS A 2 -11.15 -1.40 20.50
N THR A 3 -10.45 -0.99 19.45
CA THR A 3 -9.09 -0.47 19.60
C THR A 3 -9.18 0.94 20.18
N SER A 4 -8.28 1.29 21.09
CA SER A 4 -8.11 2.71 21.44
C SER A 4 -7.73 3.46 20.16
N TRP A 5 -8.33 4.61 19.93
CA TRP A 5 -7.98 5.48 18.79
C TRP A 5 -6.49 5.79 18.77
N ASN A 6 -5.91 5.98 19.96
CA ASN A 6 -4.49 6.25 20.11
C ASN A 6 -3.61 5.06 19.69
N ASP A 7 -4.02 3.83 20.05
CA ASP A 7 -3.26 2.62 19.67
C ASP A 7 -3.31 2.38 18.16
N THR A 8 -4.40 2.78 17.50
CA THR A 8 -4.52 2.66 16.04
C THR A 8 -3.54 3.62 15.35
N ILE A 9 -3.48 4.87 15.81
CA ILE A 9 -2.55 5.88 15.28
C ILE A 9 -1.10 5.45 15.51
N LEU A 10 -0.76 5.03 16.72
CA LEU A 10 0.59 4.56 17.05
C LEU A 10 0.98 3.33 16.24
N THR A 11 0.04 2.41 16.02
CA THR A 11 0.25 1.24 15.15
C THR A 11 0.55 1.67 13.72
N GLU A 12 -0.20 2.63 13.16
CA GLU A 12 0.05 3.14 11.81
C GLU A 12 1.41 3.84 11.69
N GLN A 13 1.77 4.66 12.67
CA GLN A 13 3.06 5.34 12.72
C GLN A 13 4.23 4.37 12.89
N TYR A 14 4.04 3.30 13.68
CA TYR A 14 5.02 2.23 13.82
C TYR A 14 5.23 1.50 12.48
N LEU A 15 4.14 1.16 11.78
CA LEU A 15 4.18 0.46 10.50
C LEU A 15 4.72 1.30 9.34
N SER A 16 4.54 2.61 9.38
CA SER A 16 5.10 3.54 8.39
C SER A 16 6.56 3.91 8.69
N GLY A 17 7.06 3.59 9.89
CA GLY A 17 8.38 4.01 10.35
C GLY A 17 8.46 5.48 10.72
N SER A 18 7.34 6.12 11.05
CA SER A 18 7.26 7.55 11.37
C SER A 18 7.28 7.88 12.86
N LEU A 19 7.42 6.88 13.74
CA LEU A 19 7.60 7.12 15.17
C LEU A 19 8.99 7.69 15.46
N SER A 20 9.09 8.48 16.53
CA SER A 20 10.38 8.81 17.15
C SER A 20 11.05 7.54 17.70
N ASP A 21 12.35 7.59 17.94
CA ASP A 21 13.07 6.44 18.50
C ASP A 21 12.56 6.12 19.93
N GLU A 22 12.24 7.15 20.72
CA GLU A 22 11.70 7.01 22.07
C GLU A 22 10.30 6.35 22.05
N ASP A 23 9.42 6.83 21.18
CA ASP A 23 8.07 6.27 21.04
C ASP A 23 8.10 4.85 20.48
N ARG A 24 9.05 4.55 19.60
CA ARG A 24 9.24 3.20 19.07
C ARG A 24 9.61 2.23 20.18
N VAL A 25 10.58 2.57 21.04
CA VAL A 25 11.00 1.71 22.15
C VAL A 25 9.85 1.50 23.14
N LEU A 26 9.11 2.56 23.48
CA LEU A 26 7.94 2.46 24.36
C LEU A 26 6.86 1.55 23.75
N PHE A 27 6.58 1.72 22.46
CA PHE A 27 5.59 0.90 21.75
C PHE A 27 6.02 -0.58 21.70
N GLU A 28 7.29 -0.87 21.44
CA GLU A 28 7.83 -2.23 21.44
C GLU A 28 7.74 -2.89 22.83
N ALA A 29 8.01 -2.15 23.90
CA ALA A 29 7.79 -2.63 25.26
C ALA A 29 6.31 -2.95 25.52
N ARG A 30 5.39 -2.08 25.07
CA ARG A 30 3.94 -2.34 25.17
C ARG A 30 3.50 -3.57 24.38
N LEU A 31 4.04 -3.82 23.20
CA LEU A 31 3.74 -5.03 22.42
C LEU A 31 4.07 -6.33 23.18
N ILE A 32 5.11 -6.31 24.02
CA ILE A 32 5.47 -7.46 24.87
C ILE A 32 4.49 -7.62 26.04
N LEU A 33 4.09 -6.50 26.66
CA LEU A 33 3.26 -6.48 27.86
C LEU A 33 1.76 -6.62 27.58
N GLU A 34 1.30 -6.23 26.39
CA GLU A 34 -0.10 -6.15 25.99
C GLU A 34 -0.37 -7.07 24.79
N PRO A 35 -0.67 -8.38 25.00
CA PRO A 35 -0.86 -9.34 23.91
C PRO A 35 -1.92 -8.94 22.89
N GLN A 36 -2.98 -8.25 23.35
CA GLN A 36 -4.03 -7.76 22.48
C GLN A 36 -3.51 -6.67 21.51
N LEU A 37 -2.57 -5.82 21.94
CA LEU A 37 -1.95 -4.82 21.06
C LEU A 37 -1.10 -5.51 19.98
N ALA A 38 -0.36 -6.57 20.34
CA ALA A 38 0.40 -7.37 19.39
C ALA A 38 -0.49 -8.07 18.35
N ASP A 39 -1.62 -8.62 18.78
CA ASP A 39 -2.61 -9.21 17.88
C ASP A 39 -3.21 -8.17 16.93
N ASN A 40 -3.52 -6.98 17.43
CA ASN A 40 -4.03 -5.87 16.63
C ASN A 40 -3.01 -5.45 15.56
N LEU A 41 -1.74 -5.27 15.95
CA LEU A 41 -0.64 -4.95 15.03
C LEU A 41 -0.54 -5.99 13.91
N LYS A 42 -0.56 -7.28 14.26
CA LYS A 42 -0.49 -8.39 13.30
C LYS A 42 -1.66 -8.37 12.31
N TRP A 43 -2.87 -8.11 12.78
CA TRP A 43 -4.04 -8.02 11.90
C TRP A 43 -4.00 -6.78 11.01
N GLN A 44 -3.52 -5.65 11.54
CA GLN A 44 -3.36 -4.43 10.75
C GLN A 44 -2.34 -4.61 9.64
N GLN A 45 -1.17 -5.21 9.92
CA GLN A 45 -0.17 -5.57 8.91
C GLN A 45 -0.75 -6.42 7.79
N LYS A 46 -1.45 -7.51 8.14
CA LYS A 46 -2.08 -8.41 7.15
C LYS A 46 -3.11 -7.68 6.29
N THR A 47 -3.95 -6.87 6.92
CA THR A 47 -5.00 -6.12 6.23
C THR A 47 -4.40 -5.10 5.26
N THR A 48 -3.36 -4.37 5.69
CA THR A 48 -2.66 -3.41 4.83
C THR A 48 -1.99 -4.10 3.64
N VAL A 49 -1.37 -5.27 3.83
CA VAL A 49 -0.77 -6.04 2.73
C VAL A 49 -1.85 -6.47 1.73
N ALA A 50 -2.96 -7.03 2.20
CA ALA A 50 -4.07 -7.44 1.34
C ALA A 50 -4.65 -6.26 0.56
N ALA A 51 -4.89 -5.12 1.22
CA ALA A 51 -5.38 -3.91 0.58
C ALA A 51 -4.40 -3.36 -0.48
N LYS A 52 -3.09 -3.35 -0.18
CA LYS A 52 -2.05 -2.93 -1.14
C LYS A 52 -1.99 -3.86 -2.35
N GLN A 53 -2.07 -5.17 -2.14
CA GLN A 53 -2.03 -6.14 -3.24
C GLN A 53 -3.24 -5.99 -4.16
N TYR A 54 -4.43 -5.88 -3.58
CA TYR A 54 -5.66 -5.64 -4.34
C TYR A 54 -5.59 -4.31 -5.12
N GLY A 55 -5.17 -3.22 -4.46
CA GLY A 55 -5.01 -1.92 -5.11
C GLY A 55 -4.00 -1.97 -6.27
N ARG A 56 -2.89 -2.68 -6.11
CA ARG A 56 -1.90 -2.90 -7.18
C ARG A 56 -2.48 -3.67 -8.36
N GLN A 57 -3.25 -4.71 -8.10
CA GLN A 57 -3.91 -5.48 -9.15
C GLN A 57 -4.88 -4.60 -9.94
N LYS A 58 -5.75 -3.86 -9.25
CA LYS A 58 -6.72 -2.96 -9.88
C LYS A 58 -6.04 -1.88 -10.72
N LEU A 59 -5.00 -1.24 -10.18
CA LEU A 59 -4.24 -0.23 -10.92
C LEU A 59 -3.60 -0.82 -12.19
N ARG A 60 -3.10 -2.05 -12.11
CA ARG A 60 -2.54 -2.75 -13.26
C ARG A 60 -3.60 -2.99 -14.34
N GLU A 61 -4.78 -3.47 -13.95
CA GLU A 61 -5.91 -3.69 -14.86
C GLU A 61 -6.32 -2.38 -15.55
N GLU A 62 -6.38 -1.26 -14.82
CA GLU A 62 -6.68 0.06 -15.37
C GLU A 62 -5.59 0.52 -16.38
N ILE A 63 -4.31 0.33 -16.07
CA ILE A 63 -3.20 0.63 -16.98
C ILE A 63 -3.28 -0.23 -18.25
N GLU A 64 -3.57 -1.52 -18.11
CA GLU A 64 -3.71 -2.44 -19.23
C GLU A 64 -4.88 -2.05 -20.15
N GLN A 65 -6.01 -1.62 -19.60
CA GLN A 65 -7.15 -1.11 -20.38
C GLN A 65 -6.79 0.18 -21.14
N VAL A 66 -6.15 1.14 -20.48
CA VAL A 66 -5.71 2.40 -21.11
C VAL A 66 -4.70 2.11 -22.22
N SER A 67 -3.71 1.25 -21.94
CA SER A 67 -2.73 0.80 -22.92
C SER A 67 -3.42 0.16 -24.13
N HIS A 68 -4.34 -0.77 -23.90
CA HIS A 68 -5.09 -1.42 -24.97
C HIS A 68 -5.83 -0.39 -25.84
N HIS A 69 -6.53 0.56 -25.23
CA HIS A 69 -7.27 1.60 -25.95
C HIS A 69 -6.36 2.48 -26.82
N ILE A 70 -5.23 2.92 -26.28
CA ILE A 70 -4.26 3.77 -26.98
C ILE A 70 -3.60 3.01 -28.14
N PHE A 71 -3.27 1.72 -27.96
CA PHE A 71 -2.55 0.95 -28.95
C PHE A 71 -3.45 0.33 -30.04
N THR A 72 -4.77 0.26 -29.83
CA THR A 72 -5.72 -0.29 -30.80
C THR A 72 -6.50 0.77 -31.57
N ALA A 73 -6.87 1.90 -30.95
CA ALA A 73 -7.67 2.89 -31.63
C ALA A 73 -6.86 3.67 -32.69
N GLY A 74 -7.38 3.71 -33.92
CA GLY A 74 -6.70 4.34 -35.07
C GLY A 74 -6.35 5.83 -34.85
N ARG A 75 -7.12 6.54 -34.02
CA ARG A 75 -6.89 7.95 -33.66
C ARG A 75 -5.56 8.21 -32.94
N TYR A 76 -4.94 7.19 -32.34
CA TYR A 76 -3.68 7.30 -31.60
C TYR A 76 -2.48 6.71 -32.35
N ALA A 77 -2.61 6.43 -33.66
CA ALA A 77 -1.56 5.78 -34.44
C ALA A 77 -0.22 6.52 -34.45
N SER A 78 -0.23 7.87 -34.46
CA SER A 78 1.00 8.70 -34.39
C SER A 78 1.71 8.56 -33.05
N PHE A 79 0.95 8.58 -31.95
CA PHE A 79 1.46 8.35 -30.60
C PHE A 79 2.07 6.94 -30.47
N ARG A 80 1.34 5.91 -30.93
CA ARG A 80 1.83 4.53 -30.94
C ARG A 80 3.16 4.39 -31.69
N LYS A 81 3.29 4.98 -32.88
CA LYS A 81 4.55 4.97 -33.66
C LYS A 81 5.69 5.62 -32.89
N LYS A 82 5.44 6.76 -32.24
CA LYS A 82 6.44 7.47 -31.42
C LYS A 82 6.89 6.65 -30.21
N VAL A 83 5.96 5.97 -29.52
CA VAL A 83 6.32 5.11 -28.39
C VAL A 83 7.17 3.93 -28.85
N LEU A 84 6.76 3.23 -29.93
CA LEU A 84 7.49 2.10 -30.47
C LEU A 84 8.91 2.47 -30.95
N SER A 85 9.13 3.71 -31.43
CA SER A 85 10.47 4.16 -31.82
C SER A 85 11.48 4.26 -30.68
N PHE A 86 11.03 4.29 -29.41
CA PHE A 86 11.95 4.24 -28.25
C PHE A 86 12.47 2.83 -27.94
N PHE A 87 11.86 1.79 -28.52
CA PHE A 87 12.18 0.39 -28.25
C PHE A 87 12.71 -0.36 -29.49
N GLY A 88 13.08 0.40 -30.54
CA GLY A 88 13.66 -0.12 -31.79
C GLY A 88 15.17 -0.10 -31.79
#